data_AF-A0A816W7R3-F1
#
_entry.id   AF-A0A816W7R3-F1
#
_cell.length_a   1.000
_cell.length_b   1.000
_cell.length_c   1.000
_cell.angle_alpha   90.00
_cell.angle_beta   90.00
_cell.angle_gamma   90.00
#
_symmetry.space_group_name_H-M   'P 1'
#
loop_
_entity.id
_entity.type
_entity.pdbx_description
1 polymer ?
#
loop_
_entity_poly.entity_id
_entity_poly.type
_entity_poly.pdbx_seq_one_letter_code
_entity_poly.pdbx_strand_id
1 'polypeptide(L)'
;GMMSGCYPLESILQTKLNCFYDQNCIDSNGNFPKLNISTLEKSQFNVNSTVLSILKNLMIEEYKSDASYENYFNQCRPLSCSYSYIETYNVTQTLLYLISLYGGLAIITHYLAIICVKIYQHKRGRINPEALQPNT
;
A
#
# COMPACT_ATOMS: atom_id res chain seq x y z
N GLY A 1 -2.51 23.21 16.45
CA GLY A 1 -1.83 22.08 17.11
C GLY A 1 -1.11 21.27 16.07
N MET A 2 0.05 20.72 16.40
CA MET A 2 0.69 19.68 15.60
C MET A 2 -0.26 18.48 15.58
N MET A 3 -0.56 17.97 14.39
CA MET A 3 -1.46 16.82 14.27
C MET A 3 -0.66 15.55 14.62
N SER A 4 -1.26 14.64 15.38
CA SER A 4 -0.71 13.32 15.66
C SER A 4 -1.48 12.27 14.84
N GLY A 5 -0.73 11.41 14.16
CA GLY A 5 -1.25 10.30 13.37
C GLY A 5 -0.44 9.03 13.63
N CYS A 6 -0.86 7.93 13.01
CA CYS A 6 -0.17 6.64 13.16
C CYS A 6 1.26 6.69 12.59
N TYR A 7 1.48 7.53 11.57
CA TYR A 7 2.80 7.75 10.96
C TYR A 7 3.27 9.20 11.16
N PRO A 8 4.56 9.43 11.46
CA PRO A 8 5.12 10.78 11.55
C PRO A 8 4.92 11.59 10.26
N LEU A 9 5.04 10.96 9.10
CA LEU A 9 4.85 11.63 7.81
C LEU A 9 3.41 12.14 7.63
N GLU A 10 2.42 11.32 7.96
CA GLU A 10 1.01 11.70 7.87
C GLU A 10 0.69 12.86 8.81
N SER A 11 1.21 12.78 10.03
CA SER A 11 1.15 13.83 11.05
C SER A 11 1.70 15.16 10.55
N ILE A 12 2.88 15.14 9.92
CA ILE A 12 3.55 16.31 9.34
C ILE A 12 2.73 16.88 8.18
N LEU A 13 2.25 16.03 7.26
CA LEU A 13 1.49 16.45 6.09
C LEU A 13 0.20 17.19 6.47
N GLN A 14 -0.48 16.75 7.52
CA GLN A 14 -1.72 17.37 7.98
C GLN A 14 -1.49 18.62 8.84
N THR A 15 -0.29 18.78 9.41
CA THR A 15 0.08 19.94 10.24
C THR A 15 0.17 21.23 9.40
N LYS A 16 -0.21 22.37 10.01
CA LYS A 16 -0.07 23.71 9.41
C LYS A 16 1.29 24.31 9.76
N LEU A 17 1.90 25.04 8.83
CA LEU A 17 3.21 25.67 9.06
C LEU A 17 3.21 26.66 10.23
N ASN A 18 2.10 27.37 10.47
CA ASN A 18 1.92 28.26 11.63
C ASN A 18 2.33 27.59 12.96
N CYS A 19 2.04 26.30 13.11
CA CYS A 19 2.38 25.56 14.32
C CYS A 19 3.88 25.51 14.61
N PHE A 20 4.73 25.48 13.57
CA PHE A 20 6.18 25.46 13.77
C PHE A 20 6.75 26.82 14.22
N TYR A 21 5.95 27.88 14.19
CA TYR A 21 6.36 29.22 14.65
C TYR A 21 5.80 29.58 16.03
N ASP A 22 4.84 28.81 16.54
CA ASP A 22 4.26 28.99 17.87
C ASP A 22 4.86 27.97 18.85
N GLN A 23 5.53 28.48 19.88
CA GLN A 23 6.16 27.66 20.92
C GLN A 23 5.13 26.78 21.63
N ASN A 24 3.91 27.28 21.85
CA ASN A 24 2.83 26.51 22.48
C ASN A 24 2.37 25.32 21.62
N CYS A 25 2.66 25.35 20.31
CA CYS A 25 2.23 24.33 19.37
C CYS A 25 3.25 23.21 19.18
N ILE A 26 4.55 23.54 19.26
CA ILE A 26 5.65 22.56 19.26
C ILE A 26 5.76 21.90 20.63
N ASP A 27 5.80 22.70 21.69
CA ASP A 27 6.05 22.22 23.03
C ASP A 27 5.48 23.16 24.09
N SER A 28 4.41 22.69 24.74
CA SER A 28 3.82 23.35 25.91
C SER A 28 4.80 23.50 27.08
N ASN A 29 5.87 22.69 27.13
CA ASN A 29 6.84 22.65 28.21
C ASN A 29 8.10 23.49 27.92
N GLY A 30 8.21 24.07 26.71
CA GLY A 30 9.23 25.07 26.38
C GLY A 30 10.66 24.54 26.21
N ASN A 31 10.86 23.24 26.01
CA ASN A 31 12.18 22.62 25.80
C ASN A 31 12.76 22.94 24.42
N PHE A 32 11.92 23.27 23.43
CA PHE A 32 12.37 23.65 22.09
C PHE A 32 12.59 25.16 21.98
N PRO A 33 13.72 25.61 21.40
CA PRO A 33 14.00 27.03 21.22
C PRO A 33 12.99 27.64 20.24
N LYS A 34 12.46 28.81 20.59
CA LYS A 34 11.58 29.57 19.69
C LYS A 34 12.37 29.99 18.44
N LEU A 35 11.85 29.61 17.26
CA LEU A 35 12.40 30.05 15.99
C LEU A 35 11.96 31.49 15.72
N ASN A 36 12.89 32.45 15.84
CA ASN A 36 12.67 33.83 15.43
C ASN A 36 12.93 33.96 13.93
N ILE A 37 11.93 33.60 13.12
CA ILE A 37 11.98 33.70 11.67
C ILE A 37 11.03 34.80 11.24
N SER A 38 11.53 35.76 10.45
CA SER A 38 10.70 36.76 9.79
C SER A 38 9.85 36.08 8.72
N THR A 39 8.55 36.26 8.77
CA THR A 39 7.63 35.79 7.72
C THR A 39 7.99 36.46 6.39
N LEU A 40 8.05 35.70 5.30
CA LEU A 40 8.14 36.29 3.96
C LEU A 40 6.91 37.18 3.76
N GLU A 41 7.10 38.48 3.52
CA GLU A 41 6.01 39.44 3.33
C GLU A 41 5.16 39.15 2.08
N LYS A 42 5.70 38.35 1.15
CA LYS A 42 5.04 37.94 -0.09
C LYS A 42 5.32 36.47 -0.38
N SER A 43 4.43 35.59 0.07
CA SER A 43 4.40 34.17 -0.30
C SER A 43 3.05 33.85 -0.94
N GLN A 44 3.04 32.94 -1.91
CA GLN A 44 1.81 32.39 -2.48
C GLN A 44 1.05 31.53 -1.45
N PHE A 45 1.74 30.99 -0.47
CA PHE A 45 1.17 30.12 0.54
C PHE A 45 0.72 30.91 1.76
N ASN A 46 -0.52 30.67 2.20
CA ASN A 46 -1.02 31.23 3.45
C ASN A 46 -0.33 30.51 4.63
N VAL A 47 0.03 31.25 5.67
CA VAL A 47 0.57 30.71 6.94
C VAL A 47 -0.35 29.64 7.56
N ASN A 48 -1.66 29.71 7.27
CA ASN A 48 -2.66 28.73 7.70
C ASN A 48 -2.82 27.51 6.79
N SER A 49 -2.06 27.41 5.70
CA SER A 49 -2.06 26.23 4.81
C SER A 49 -1.40 25.03 5.47
N THR A 50 -1.89 23.83 5.13
CA THR A 50 -1.27 22.56 5.57
C THR A 50 -0.03 22.27 4.75
N VAL A 51 0.95 21.57 5.34
CA VAL A 51 2.17 21.16 4.63
C VAL A 51 1.83 20.33 3.38
N LEU A 52 0.80 19.48 3.44
CA LEU A 52 0.29 18.74 2.28
C LEU A 52 -0.12 19.67 1.13
N SER A 53 -0.84 20.76 1.42
CA SER A 53 -1.27 21.71 0.39
C SER A 53 -0.10 22.40 -0.28
N ILE A 54 0.97 22.64 0.46
CA ILE A 54 2.18 23.31 -0.04
C ILE A 54 2.98 22.33 -0.90
N LEU A 55 3.16 21.10 -0.42
CA LEU A 55 3.80 20.01 -1.17
C LEU A 55 3.08 19.64 -2.46
N LYS A 56 1.74 19.65 -2.48
CA LYS A 56 0.96 19.43 -3.71
C LYS A 56 1.27 20.46 -4.80
N ASN A 57 1.63 21.67 -4.40
CA ASN A 57 2.08 22.72 -5.30
C ASN A 57 3.61 22.77 -5.42
N LEU A 58 4.29 21.67 -5.06
CA LEU A 58 5.74 21.50 -5.14
C LEU A 58 6.52 22.58 -4.37
N MET A 59 5.88 23.26 -3.41
CA MET A 59 6.42 24.43 -2.72
C MET A 59 6.86 25.56 -3.68
N ILE A 60 6.27 25.63 -4.87
CA ILE A 60 6.60 26.65 -5.87
C ILE A 60 5.94 27.96 -5.47
N GLU A 61 6.75 29.01 -5.26
CA GLU A 61 6.30 30.36 -4.93
C GLU A 61 5.98 31.19 -6.19
N GLU A 62 6.81 31.06 -7.23
CA GLU A 62 6.63 31.76 -8.51
C GLU A 62 7.09 30.86 -9.66
N TYR A 63 6.28 30.78 -10.71
CA TYR A 63 6.69 30.14 -11.97
C TYR A 63 7.41 31.16 -12.84
N LYS A 64 8.72 30.97 -13.04
CA LYS A 64 9.48 31.75 -14.01
C LYS A 64 9.46 31.02 -15.36
N SER A 65 8.65 31.52 -16.30
CA SER A 65 8.57 30.99 -17.67
C SER A 65 9.87 31.18 -18.46
N ASP A 66 10.69 32.16 -18.08
CA ASP A 66 11.95 32.49 -18.78
C ASP A 66 13.16 31.70 -18.26
N ALA A 67 12.96 30.81 -17.27
CA ALA A 67 14.01 29.98 -16.72
C ALA A 67 14.07 28.62 -17.45
N SER A 68 15.14 28.38 -18.21
CA SER A 68 15.43 27.04 -18.72
C SER A 68 16.13 26.21 -17.65
N TYR A 69 15.52 25.09 -17.27
CA TYR A 69 16.09 24.11 -16.34
C TYR A 69 16.90 23.01 -17.05
N GLU A 70 17.18 23.17 -18.34
CA GLU A 70 17.85 22.16 -19.16
C GLU A 70 19.23 21.77 -18.61
N ASN A 71 20.02 22.75 -18.17
CA ASN A 71 21.34 22.50 -17.58
C ASN A 71 21.25 21.68 -16.27
N TYR A 72 20.24 21.97 -15.44
CA TYR A 72 20.00 21.23 -14.20
C TYR A 72 19.62 19.77 -14.50
N PHE A 73 18.68 19.55 -15.43
CA PHE A 73 18.29 18.19 -15.82
C PHE A 73 19.42 17.42 -16.50
N ASN A 74 20.27 18.08 -17.28
CA ASN A 74 21.45 17.47 -17.89
C ASN A 74 22.48 17.02 -16.85
N GLN A 75 22.67 17.78 -15.78
CA GLN A 75 23.55 17.39 -14.66
C GLN A 75 22.97 16.25 -13.82
N CYS A 76 21.65 16.25 -13.62
CA CYS A 76 20.96 15.24 -12.82
C CYS A 76 20.52 14.00 -13.61
N ARG A 77 20.86 13.90 -14.91
CA ARG A 77 20.48 12.74 -15.72
C ARG A 77 21.29 11.51 -15.31
N PRO A 78 20.67 10.46 -14.76
CA PRO A 78 21.39 9.23 -14.44
C PRO A 78 21.97 8.62 -15.72
N LEU A 79 23.23 8.16 -15.68
CA LEU A 79 23.89 7.49 -16.80
C LEU A 79 23.23 6.14 -17.14
N SER A 80 22.57 5.52 -16.15
CA SER A 80 21.84 4.27 -16.30
C SER A 80 20.76 4.19 -15.24
N CYS A 81 19.56 3.81 -15.64
CA CYS A 81 18.46 3.53 -14.71
C CYS A 81 18.54 2.07 -14.27
N SER A 82 18.69 1.83 -12.97
CA SER A 82 18.56 0.50 -12.39
C SER A 82 17.21 0.42 -11.67
N TYR A 83 16.40 -0.57 -12.03
CA TYR A 83 15.16 -0.86 -11.32
C TYR A 83 15.41 -1.99 -10.33
N SER A 84 15.21 -1.72 -9.04
CA SER A 84 15.24 -2.76 -8.01
C SER A 84 13.83 -3.29 -7.79
N TYR A 85 13.59 -4.54 -8.17
CA TYR A 85 12.39 -5.26 -7.73
C TYR A 85 12.56 -5.59 -6.25
N ILE A 86 11.83 -4.89 -5.38
CA ILE A 86 11.72 -5.25 -3.97
C ILE A 86 10.70 -6.39 -3.89
N GLU A 87 11.13 -7.59 -4.23
CA GLU A 87 10.38 -8.82 -3.94
C GLU A 87 10.43 -9.04 -2.42
N THR A 88 9.37 -8.65 -1.71
CA THR A 88 9.22 -8.97 -0.28
C THR A 88 8.84 -10.45 -0.17
N TYR A 89 9.85 -11.32 -0.27
CA TYR A 89 9.65 -12.76 -0.10
C TYR A 89 9.03 -13.05 1.27
N ASN A 90 7.75 -13.37 1.28
CA ASN A 90 7.00 -13.69 2.49
C ASN A 90 6.91 -15.21 2.63
N VAL A 91 7.75 -15.78 3.49
CA VAL A 91 7.80 -17.23 3.79
C VAL A 91 6.41 -17.75 4.16
N THR A 92 5.61 -16.96 4.89
CA THR A 92 4.26 -17.33 5.31
C THR A 92 3.33 -17.51 4.12
N GLN A 93 3.40 -16.64 3.12
CA GLN A 93 2.58 -16.78 1.91
C GLN A 93 2.93 -18.06 1.15
N THR A 94 4.21 -18.38 1.01
CA THR A 94 4.66 -19.60 0.34
C THR A 94 4.14 -20.87 1.04
N LEU A 95 4.17 -20.91 2.38
CA LEU A 95 3.64 -22.03 3.15
C LEU A 95 2.12 -22.17 2.98
N LEU A 96 1.38 -21.04 3.00
CA LEU A 96 -0.07 -21.05 2.79
C LEU A 96 -0.44 -21.60 1.40
N TYR A 97 0.32 -21.25 0.36
CA TYR A 97 0.11 -21.80 -0.98
C TYR A 97 0.32 -23.31 -1.03
N LEU A 98 1.38 -23.82 -0.40
CA LEU A 98 1.64 -25.26 -0.34
C LEU A 98 0.51 -26.00 0.38
N ILE A 99 0.12 -25.53 1.56
CA ILE A 99 -0.97 -26.14 2.34
C ILE A 99 -2.28 -26.13 1.55
N SER A 100 -2.58 -25.02 0.87
CA SER A 100 -3.79 -24.87 0.06
C SER A 100 -3.81 -25.82 -1.13
N LEU A 101 -2.66 -26.00 -1.79
CA LEU A 101 -2.51 -26.88 -2.93
C LEU A 101 -2.68 -28.35 -2.54
N TYR A 102 -1.99 -28.81 -1.50
CA TYR A 102 -2.12 -30.18 -1.00
C TYR A 102 -3.52 -30.46 -0.44
N GLY A 103 -4.05 -29.54 0.36
CA GLY A 103 -5.37 -29.68 0.96
C GLY A 103 -6.48 -29.73 -0.10
N GLY A 104 -6.45 -28.82 -1.07
CA GLY A 104 -7.43 -28.78 -2.16
C GLY A 104 -7.39 -30.04 -3.02
N LEU A 105 -6.19 -30.49 -3.40
CA LEU A 105 -6.02 -31.67 -4.25
C LEU A 105 -6.56 -32.94 -3.57
N ALA A 106 -6.29 -33.12 -2.27
CA ALA A 106 -6.78 -34.27 -1.53
C ALA A 106 -8.32 -34.32 -1.50
N ILE A 107 -8.96 -33.19 -1.18
CA ILE A 107 -10.43 -33.09 -1.10
C ILE A 107 -11.08 -33.37 -2.46
N ILE A 108 -10.57 -32.74 -3.52
CA ILE A 108 -11.09 -32.90 -4.88
C ILE A 108 -10.98 -34.37 -5.32
N THR A 109 -9.84 -35.01 -5.05
CA THR A 109 -9.60 -36.41 -5.45
C THR A 109 -10.59 -37.37 -4.77
N HIS A 110 -10.83 -37.21 -3.46
CA HIS A 110 -11.81 -38.02 -2.74
C HIS A 110 -13.24 -37.81 -3.26
N TYR A 111 -13.61 -36.56 -3.53
CA TYR A 111 -14.93 -36.23 -4.04
C TYR A 111 -15.16 -36.82 -5.45
N LEU A 112 -14.17 -36.70 -6.33
CA LEU A 112 -14.18 -37.31 -7.66
C LEU A 112 -14.30 -38.83 -7.58
N ALA A 113 -13.57 -39.49 -6.69
CA ALA A 113 -13.64 -40.94 -6.52
C ALA A 113 -15.06 -41.41 -6.14
N ILE A 114 -15.73 -40.73 -5.21
CA ILE A 114 -17.11 -41.06 -4.81
C ILE A 114 -18.08 -40.84 -5.98
N ILE A 115 -17.93 -39.75 -6.73
CA ILE A 115 -18.76 -39.48 -7.92
C ILE A 115 -18.55 -40.57 -8.98
N CYS A 116 -17.30 -40.93 -9.28
CA CYS A 116 -16.98 -41.97 -10.24
C CYS A 116 -17.61 -43.31 -9.87
N VAL A 117 -17.56 -43.71 -8.58
CA VAL A 117 -18.20 -44.93 -8.10
C VAL A 117 -19.72 -44.86 -8.24
N LYS A 118 -20.36 -43.74 -7.87
CA LYS A 118 -21.82 -43.58 -8.04
C LYS A 118 -22.24 -43.62 -9.49
N ILE A 119 -21.50 -42.98 -10.40
CA ILE A 119 -21.78 -43.01 -11.84
C ILE A 119 -21.61 -44.43 -12.38
N TYR A 120 -20.57 -45.15 -11.95
CA TYR A 120 -20.33 -46.53 -12.35
C TYR A 120 -21.46 -47.46 -11.89
N GLN A 121 -21.88 -47.37 -10.63
CA GLN A 121 -23.00 -48.15 -10.10
C GLN A 121 -24.31 -47.81 -10.81
N HIS A 122 -24.59 -46.53 -11.05
CA HIS A 122 -25.80 -46.12 -11.77
C HIS A 122 -25.81 -46.64 -13.22
N LYS A 123 -24.68 -46.60 -13.93
CA LYS A 123 -24.57 -47.20 -15.27
C LYS A 123 -24.73 -48.71 -15.23
N ARG A 124 -24.13 -49.41 -14.25
CA ARG A 124 -24.24 -50.87 -14.10
C ARG A 124 -25.68 -51.30 -13.79
N GLY A 125 -26.39 -50.59 -12.92
CA GLY A 125 -27.80 -50.86 -12.60
C GLY A 125 -28.76 -50.61 -13.77
N ARG A 126 -28.40 -49.75 -14.73
CA ARG A 126 -29.17 -49.58 -15.98
C ARG A 126 -28.90 -50.66 -17.03
N ILE A 127 -27.77 -51.37 -16.94
CA ILE A 127 -27.36 -52.39 -17.92
C ILE A 127 -27.76 -53.80 -17.46
N ASN A 128 -27.89 -54.05 -16.16
CA ASN A 128 -28.30 -55.36 -15.62
C ASN A 128 -29.27 -55.21 -14.42
N PRO A 129 -30.59 -55.17 -14.66
CA PRO A 129 -31.58 -54.96 -13.60
C PRO A 129 -31.80 -56.16 -12.66
N GLU A 130 -31.23 -57.33 -12.97
CA GLU A 130 -31.49 -58.58 -12.22
C GLU A 130 -30.46 -58.85 -11.09
N ALA A 131 -29.42 -58.02 -10.97
CA ALA A 131 -28.37 -58.18 -9.95
C ALA A 131 -28.61 -57.40 -8.65
N LEU A 132 -29.77 -56.73 -8.49
CA LEU A 132 -30.13 -55.94 -7.31
C LEU A 132 -31.33 -56.54 -6.54
N GLN A 133 -31.39 -57.87 -6.44
CA GLN A 133 -32.20 -58.54 -5.43
C GLN A 133 -31.25 -58.89 -4.28
N PRO A 134 -31.39 -58.31 -3.08
CA PRO A 134 -30.66 -58.80 -1.92
C PRO A 134 -31.17 -60.20 -1.58
N ASN A 135 -30.27 -61.17 -1.58
CA ASN A 135 -30.55 -62.54 -1.17
C ASN A 135 -31.13 -62.53 0.26
N THR A 136 -32.25 -63.23 0.42
CA THR A 136 -33.01 -63.42 1.67
C THR A 136 -32.15 -63.92 2.82
#